data_AF-A0ABD3Q2N7-F1
#
_entry.id   AF-A0ABD3Q2N7-F1
#
_cell.length_a   1.000
_cell.length_b   1.000
_cell.length_c   1.000
_cell.angle_alpha   90.00
_cell.angle_beta   90.00
_cell.angle_gamma   90.00
#
_symmetry.space_group_name_H-M   'P 1'
#
loop_
_entity.id
_entity.type
_entity.pdbx_description
1 polymer ?
#
loop_
_entity_poly.entity_id
_entity_poly.type
_entity_poly.pdbx_seq_one_letter_code
_entity_poly.pdbx_strand_id
1 'polypeptide(L)'
;MGNIPVGHRFSMVAMALLNKLESKESAGEVMCLVSRVKCLVEPLQALSDLQAQAESASLLAGDLQYARLNRFFRCSNMFWAGVNVANVNEEVSRAIPVFKEQDHSDILTGLMIFQWVFSTLLGNEAEVELKFDPEKLEKTPRIELNCSFYKLFISFLFDRDDTQECGKTYYEIDERLRCSKQSVVGELVIRALPPGLTAFRLYRQTKDRIWLKRGQKCKENMKVWSERGCKWNFEQKLLLLAAEENYCLGDLAAAKESYKNAIAAAKNHKFLNDECFALELAAKFYFETGDLPSSLEHFRQAYDKYNEWGVCAKANQLLHQINEKFAP
;
A
#
# COMPACT_ATOMS: atom_id res chain seq x y z
N MET A 1 17.41 9.46 3.56
CA MET A 1 16.52 9.71 2.40
C MET A 1 17.11 10.84 1.56
N GLY A 2 16.97 10.79 0.24
CA GLY A 2 17.40 11.87 -0.66
C GLY A 2 16.56 13.15 -0.49
N ASN A 3 17.00 14.24 -1.11
CA ASN A 3 16.32 15.53 -1.08
C ASN A 3 15.12 15.51 -2.06
N ILE A 4 13.89 15.34 -1.53
CA ILE A 4 12.64 15.22 -2.33
C ILE A 4 12.42 16.41 -3.27
N PRO A 5 12.50 17.68 -2.81
CA PRO A 5 12.40 18.85 -3.69
C PRO A 5 13.41 18.84 -4.84
N VAL A 6 14.66 18.43 -4.58
CA VAL A 6 15.69 18.35 -5.62
C VAL A 6 15.36 17.26 -6.63
N GLY A 7 14.93 16.08 -6.16
CA GLY A 7 14.47 15.00 -7.04
C GLY A 7 13.34 15.46 -7.96
N HIS A 8 12.35 16.20 -7.44
CA HIS A 8 11.26 16.75 -8.23
C HIS A 8 11.73 17.76 -9.28
N ARG A 9 12.69 18.63 -8.95
CA ARG A 9 13.27 19.55 -9.95
C ARG A 9 13.94 18.78 -11.09
N PHE A 10 14.69 17.72 -10.79
CA PHE A 10 15.30 16.89 -11.82
C PHE A 10 14.26 16.15 -12.67
N SER A 11 13.14 15.69 -12.08
CA SER A 11 12.08 15.06 -12.86
C SER A 11 11.39 16.05 -13.82
N MET A 12 11.22 17.31 -13.42
CA MET A 12 10.72 18.36 -14.32
C MET A 12 11.71 18.67 -15.46
N VAL A 13 13.01 18.75 -15.17
CA VAL A 13 14.05 18.94 -16.19
C VAL A 13 14.07 17.76 -17.18
N ALA A 14 13.97 16.53 -16.69
CA ALA A 14 13.92 15.34 -17.53
C ALA A 14 12.72 15.37 -18.49
N MET A 15 11.52 15.72 -18.00
CA MET A 15 10.34 15.88 -18.86
C MET A 15 10.50 17.01 -19.88
N ALA A 16 11.09 18.15 -19.49
CA ALA A 16 11.33 19.26 -20.40
C ALA A 16 12.34 18.90 -21.50
N LEU A 17 13.40 18.16 -21.16
CA LEU A 17 14.37 17.65 -22.13
C LEU A 17 13.74 16.63 -23.08
N LEU A 18 12.92 15.71 -22.55
CA LEU A 18 12.19 14.74 -23.36
C LEU A 18 11.33 15.43 -24.42
N ASN A 19 10.58 16.46 -24.02
CA ASN A 19 9.76 17.24 -24.94
C ASN A 19 10.59 18.02 -25.95
N LYS A 20 11.71 18.64 -25.53
CA LYS A 20 12.59 19.42 -26.42
C LYS A 20 13.30 18.55 -27.46
N LEU A 21 13.69 17.34 -27.08
CA LEU A 21 14.41 16.41 -27.96
C LEU A 21 13.47 15.56 -28.82
N GLU A 22 12.16 15.58 -28.54
CA GLU A 22 11.14 14.75 -29.20
C GLU A 22 11.52 13.26 -29.25
N SER A 23 12.29 12.79 -28.26
CA SER A 23 12.82 11.42 -28.24
C SER A 23 11.69 10.44 -27.94
N LYS A 24 11.31 9.65 -28.94
CA LYS A 24 10.30 8.59 -28.79
C LYS A 24 10.86 7.33 -28.13
N GLU A 25 12.13 7.02 -28.39
CA GLU A 25 12.79 5.80 -27.90
C GLU A 25 12.95 5.79 -26.37
N SER A 26 13.30 6.93 -25.76
CA SER A 26 13.54 7.04 -24.31
C SER A 26 12.32 7.50 -23.50
N ALA A 27 11.21 7.84 -24.17
CA ALA A 27 10.05 8.47 -23.52
C ALA A 27 9.45 7.61 -22.40
N GLY A 28 9.26 6.31 -22.65
CA GLY A 28 8.65 5.42 -21.68
C GLY A 28 9.51 5.18 -20.43
N GLU A 29 10.84 5.09 -20.60
CA GLU A 29 11.80 5.03 -19.49
C GLU A 29 11.78 6.31 -18.66
N VAL A 30 11.91 7.47 -19.30
CA VAL A 30 11.97 8.77 -18.62
C VAL A 30 10.68 9.00 -17.84
N MET A 31 9.52 8.78 -18.45
CA MET A 31 8.22 8.93 -17.78
C MET A 31 8.06 7.93 -16.62
N CYS A 32 8.56 6.69 -16.75
CA CYS A 32 8.56 5.70 -15.68
C CYS A 32 9.29 6.24 -14.44
N LEU A 33 10.54 6.69 -14.61
CA LEU A 33 11.36 7.23 -13.51
C LEU A 33 10.79 8.51 -12.93
N VAL A 34 10.29 9.42 -13.79
CA VAL A 34 9.61 10.65 -13.38
C VAL A 34 8.39 10.35 -12.51
N SER A 35 7.58 9.34 -12.88
CA SER A 35 6.40 8.94 -12.10
C SER A 35 6.77 8.49 -10.68
N ARG A 36 7.93 7.84 -10.49
CA ARG A 36 8.41 7.41 -9.17
C ARG A 36 8.81 8.56 -8.25
N VAL A 37 9.18 9.70 -8.82
CA VAL A 37 9.43 10.92 -8.05
C VAL A 37 8.12 11.66 -7.80
N LYS A 38 7.28 11.79 -8.83
CA LYS A 38 5.99 12.49 -8.75
C LYS A 38 5.07 11.89 -7.69
N CYS A 39 5.11 10.58 -7.45
CA CYS A 39 4.29 9.96 -6.38
C CYS A 39 4.61 10.46 -4.96
N LEU A 40 5.74 11.14 -4.76
CA LEU A 40 6.11 11.75 -3.49
C LEU A 40 5.65 13.20 -3.34
N VAL A 41 5.29 13.87 -4.44
CA VAL A 41 5.08 15.34 -4.50
C VAL A 41 3.77 15.75 -5.16
N GLU A 42 3.11 14.84 -5.88
CA GLU A 42 1.81 15.03 -6.53
C GLU A 42 0.81 13.99 -6.00
N PRO A 43 -0.51 14.28 -6.03
CA PRO A 43 -1.55 13.31 -5.68
C PRO A 43 -1.37 11.99 -6.43
N LEU A 44 -1.36 10.86 -5.71
CA LEU A 44 -1.13 9.54 -6.33
C LEU A 44 -2.16 9.22 -7.41
N GLN A 45 -3.42 9.64 -7.19
CA GLN A 45 -4.54 9.49 -8.12
C GLN A 45 -4.27 10.15 -9.49
N ALA A 46 -3.45 11.20 -9.55
CA ALA A 46 -3.19 11.94 -10.78
C ALA A 46 -2.13 11.29 -11.68
N LEU A 47 -1.47 10.20 -11.23
CA LEU A 47 -0.33 9.61 -11.93
C LEU A 47 -0.71 8.49 -12.90
N SER A 48 -1.97 8.02 -12.86
CA SER A 48 -2.43 6.92 -13.70
C SER A 48 -2.22 7.20 -15.19
N ASP A 49 -2.58 8.41 -15.64
CA ASP A 49 -2.49 8.81 -17.05
C ASP A 49 -1.04 8.89 -17.52
N LEU A 50 -0.15 9.47 -16.70
CA LEU A 50 1.27 9.54 -17.02
C LEU A 50 1.87 8.13 -17.19
N GLN A 51 1.48 7.18 -16.34
CA GLN A 51 2.00 5.81 -16.42
C GLN A 51 1.42 5.03 -17.59
N ALA A 52 0.15 5.29 -17.96
CA ALA A 52 -0.44 4.74 -19.19
C ALA A 52 0.23 5.27 -20.46
N GLN A 53 0.58 6.57 -20.48
CA GLN A 53 1.34 7.17 -21.57
C GLN A 53 2.76 6.59 -21.64
N ALA A 54 3.42 6.43 -20.49
CA ALA A 54 4.75 5.85 -20.40
C ALA A 54 4.80 4.41 -20.94
N GLU A 55 3.82 3.58 -20.55
CA GLU A 55 3.68 2.22 -21.07
C GLU A 55 3.50 2.21 -22.60
N SER A 56 2.60 3.06 -23.11
CA SER A 56 2.31 3.14 -24.54
C SER A 56 3.55 3.60 -25.33
N ALA A 57 4.30 4.57 -24.80
CA ALA A 57 5.54 5.04 -25.39
C ALA A 57 6.62 3.95 -25.41
N SER A 58 6.78 3.19 -24.32
CA SER A 58 7.68 2.03 -24.26
C SER A 58 7.31 0.97 -25.29
N LEU A 59 6.02 0.63 -25.43
CA LEU A 59 5.56 -0.35 -26.41
C LEU A 59 5.86 0.09 -27.85
N LEU A 60 5.62 1.36 -28.18
CA LEU A 60 5.92 1.92 -29.50
C LEU A 60 7.43 1.93 -29.80
N ALA A 61 8.27 2.09 -28.78
CA ALA A 61 9.72 2.02 -28.88
C ALA A 61 10.26 0.57 -28.92
N GLY A 62 9.42 -0.44 -28.71
CA GLY A 62 9.85 -1.84 -28.57
C GLY A 62 10.52 -2.15 -27.23
N ASP A 63 10.47 -1.24 -26.27
CA ASP A 63 11.04 -1.40 -24.92
C ASP A 63 10.07 -2.15 -24.01
N LEU A 64 10.10 -3.48 -24.13
CA LEU A 64 9.22 -4.34 -23.34
C LEU A 64 9.53 -4.28 -21.84
N GLN A 65 10.77 -4.00 -21.44
CA GLN A 65 11.14 -3.93 -20.02
C GLN A 65 10.44 -2.75 -19.35
N TYR A 66 10.54 -1.55 -19.92
CA TYR A 66 9.87 -0.38 -19.35
C TYR A 66 8.36 -0.39 -19.57
N ALA A 67 7.84 -1.02 -20.63
CA ALA A 67 6.39 -1.26 -20.76
C ALA A 67 5.85 -2.05 -19.56
N ARG A 68 6.54 -3.14 -19.20
CA ARG A 68 6.20 -3.98 -18.03
C ARG A 68 6.33 -3.23 -16.71
N LEU A 69 7.41 -2.49 -16.50
CA LEU A 69 7.61 -1.67 -15.29
C LEU A 69 6.50 -0.62 -15.14
N ASN A 70 6.17 0.10 -16.21
CA ASN A 70 5.11 1.09 -16.20
C ASN A 70 3.75 0.46 -15.86
N ARG A 71 3.42 -0.68 -16.46
CA ARG A 71 2.21 -1.44 -16.15
C ARG A 71 2.15 -1.86 -14.68
N PHE A 72 3.24 -2.44 -14.15
CA PHE A 72 3.33 -2.86 -12.75
C PHE A 72 3.14 -1.69 -11.79
N PHE A 73 3.85 -0.58 -12.01
CA PHE A 73 3.72 0.61 -11.16
C PHE A 73 2.34 1.25 -11.24
N ARG A 74 1.70 1.24 -12.41
CA ARG A 74 0.32 1.71 -12.56
C ARG A 74 -0.64 0.88 -11.71
N CYS A 75 -0.60 -0.45 -11.82
CA CYS A 75 -1.45 -1.34 -11.02
C CYS A 75 -1.23 -1.14 -9.51
N SER A 76 0.03 -1.04 -9.08
CA SER A 76 0.37 -0.72 -7.70
C SER A 76 -0.23 0.61 -7.26
N ASN A 77 -0.04 1.67 -8.05
CA ASN A 77 -0.50 3.01 -7.69
C ASN A 77 -2.03 3.08 -7.64
N MET A 78 -2.73 2.45 -8.59
CA MET A 78 -4.19 2.36 -8.58
C MET A 78 -4.70 1.70 -7.30
N PHE A 79 -4.13 0.55 -6.92
CA PHE A 79 -4.53 -0.15 -5.70
C PHE A 79 -4.34 0.71 -4.44
N TRP A 80 -3.16 1.31 -4.28
CA TRP A 80 -2.84 2.15 -3.12
C TRP A 80 -3.44 3.57 -3.16
N ALA A 81 -4.07 3.93 -4.27
CA ALA A 81 -4.90 5.13 -4.41
C ALA A 81 -6.38 4.87 -4.09
N GLY A 82 -6.75 3.63 -3.75
CA GLY A 82 -8.12 3.26 -3.41
C GLY A 82 -9.01 2.97 -4.61
N VAL A 83 -8.44 2.69 -5.80
CA VAL A 83 -9.23 2.21 -6.95
C VAL A 83 -9.81 0.85 -6.62
N ASN A 84 -11.06 0.60 -7.06
CA ASN A 84 -11.77 -0.65 -6.81
C ASN A 84 -10.93 -1.87 -7.23
N VAL A 85 -10.79 -2.85 -6.33
CA VAL A 85 -9.89 -4.00 -6.49
C VAL A 85 -10.24 -4.86 -7.71
N ALA A 86 -11.51 -5.01 -8.06
CA ALA A 86 -11.91 -5.76 -9.25
C ALA A 86 -11.35 -5.12 -10.54
N ASN A 87 -11.40 -3.79 -10.64
CA ASN A 87 -10.86 -3.05 -11.79
C ASN A 87 -9.34 -3.20 -11.90
N VAL A 88 -8.62 -3.12 -10.77
CA VAL A 88 -7.15 -3.31 -10.77
C VAL A 88 -6.78 -4.76 -11.09
N ASN A 89 -7.57 -5.73 -10.59
CA ASN A 89 -7.36 -7.14 -10.89
C ASN A 89 -7.57 -7.48 -12.36
N GLU A 90 -8.52 -6.82 -13.02
CA GLU A 90 -8.72 -6.97 -14.47
C GLU A 90 -7.49 -6.47 -15.26
N GLU A 91 -6.93 -5.31 -14.88
CA GLU A 91 -5.71 -4.78 -15.49
C GLU A 91 -4.49 -5.71 -15.32
N VAL A 92 -4.34 -6.33 -14.15
CA VAL A 92 -3.29 -7.34 -13.90
C VAL A 92 -3.54 -8.62 -14.70
N SER A 93 -4.78 -9.11 -14.73
CA SER A 93 -5.16 -10.33 -15.44
C SER A 93 -4.96 -10.20 -16.96
N ARG A 94 -5.19 -9.01 -17.52
CA ARG A 94 -4.89 -8.72 -18.94
C ARG A 94 -3.39 -8.63 -19.21
N ALA A 95 -2.58 -8.17 -18.25
CA ALA A 95 -1.15 -7.99 -18.43
C ALA A 95 -0.33 -9.29 -18.36
N ILE A 96 -0.71 -10.23 -17.50
CA ILE A 96 0.07 -11.47 -17.26
C ILE A 96 0.30 -12.29 -18.54
N PRO A 97 -0.71 -12.62 -19.37
CA PRO A 97 -0.50 -13.42 -20.57
C PRO A 97 0.45 -12.75 -21.58
N VAL A 98 0.36 -11.42 -21.73
CA VAL A 98 1.20 -10.64 -22.65
C VAL A 98 2.68 -10.71 -22.26
N PHE A 99 2.97 -10.81 -20.96
CA PHE A 99 4.35 -10.82 -20.47
C PHE A 99 4.91 -12.24 -20.29
N LYS A 100 4.06 -13.23 -20.03
CA LYS A 100 4.46 -14.61 -19.70
C LYS A 100 5.25 -15.33 -20.79
N GLU A 101 4.99 -15.03 -22.06
CA GLU A 101 5.67 -15.71 -23.18
C GLU A 101 7.12 -15.23 -23.39
N GLN A 102 7.51 -14.11 -22.79
CA GLN A 102 8.77 -13.42 -23.10
C GLN A 102 9.49 -12.87 -21.86
N ASP A 103 9.12 -13.34 -20.66
CA ASP A 103 9.61 -12.76 -19.41
C ASP A 103 9.81 -13.78 -18.27
N HIS A 104 11.03 -13.81 -17.75
CA HIS A 104 11.39 -14.47 -16.48
C HIS A 104 11.79 -13.44 -15.41
N SER A 105 11.42 -12.17 -15.56
CA SER A 105 11.82 -11.10 -14.65
C SER A 105 11.04 -11.04 -13.34
N ASP A 106 11.62 -10.34 -12.37
CA ASP A 106 10.96 -9.90 -11.13
C ASP A 106 9.62 -9.19 -11.37
N ILE A 107 9.40 -8.59 -12.55
CA ILE A 107 8.18 -7.81 -12.81
C ILE A 107 6.99 -8.72 -13.03
N LEU A 108 7.15 -9.78 -13.83
CA LEU A 108 6.11 -10.78 -14.04
C LEU A 108 5.74 -11.44 -12.69
N THR A 109 6.75 -11.82 -11.91
CA THR A 109 6.55 -12.35 -10.56
C THR A 109 5.80 -11.35 -9.67
N GLY A 110 6.15 -10.06 -9.74
CA GLY A 110 5.42 -8.99 -9.05
C GLY A 110 3.93 -8.91 -9.43
N LEU A 111 3.60 -9.04 -10.72
CA LEU A 111 2.21 -9.07 -11.18
C LEU A 111 1.45 -10.31 -10.71
N MET A 112 2.12 -11.47 -10.67
CA MET A 112 1.52 -12.70 -10.13
C MET A 112 1.24 -12.58 -8.62
N ILE A 113 2.12 -11.92 -7.86
CA ILE A 113 1.86 -11.58 -6.46
C ILE A 113 0.60 -10.70 -6.35
N PHE A 114 0.43 -9.69 -7.21
CA PHE A 114 -0.81 -8.90 -7.21
C PHE A 114 -2.05 -9.73 -7.53
N GLN A 115 -1.97 -10.64 -8.52
CA GLN A 115 -3.08 -11.52 -8.84
C GLN A 115 -3.48 -12.39 -7.64
N TRP A 116 -2.50 -12.90 -6.88
CA TRP A 116 -2.75 -13.61 -5.62
C TRP A 116 -3.41 -12.71 -4.58
N VAL A 117 -2.83 -11.56 -4.28
CA VAL A 117 -3.38 -10.60 -3.31
C VAL A 117 -4.82 -10.24 -3.66
N PHE A 118 -5.09 -9.84 -4.89
CA PHE A 118 -6.42 -9.39 -5.29
C PHE A 118 -7.45 -10.51 -5.26
N SER A 119 -7.07 -11.74 -5.61
CA SER A 119 -7.97 -12.88 -5.49
C SER A 119 -8.31 -13.19 -4.04
N THR A 120 -7.36 -13.11 -3.11
CA THR A 120 -7.62 -13.20 -1.67
C THR A 120 -8.56 -12.09 -1.20
N LEU A 121 -8.32 -10.83 -1.60
CA LEU A 121 -9.15 -9.68 -1.23
C LEU A 121 -10.59 -9.78 -1.77
N LEU A 122 -10.76 -10.37 -2.96
CA LEU A 122 -12.07 -10.60 -3.59
C LEU A 122 -12.82 -11.81 -2.99
N GLY A 123 -12.16 -12.66 -2.21
CA GLY A 123 -12.76 -13.86 -1.62
C GLY A 123 -12.67 -15.12 -2.50
N ASN A 124 -11.78 -15.11 -3.50
CA ASN A 124 -11.57 -16.21 -4.44
C ASN A 124 -10.28 -17.00 -4.12
N GLU A 125 -9.88 -17.05 -2.84
CA GLU A 125 -8.57 -17.57 -2.39
C GLU A 125 -8.32 -19.03 -2.82
N ALA A 126 -9.36 -19.86 -2.81
CA ALA A 126 -9.30 -21.28 -3.22
C ALA A 126 -8.92 -21.49 -4.70
N GLU A 127 -9.16 -20.52 -5.59
CA GLU A 127 -8.78 -20.64 -7.01
C GLU A 127 -7.30 -20.35 -7.27
N VAL A 128 -6.59 -19.71 -6.33
CA VAL A 128 -5.22 -19.21 -6.54
C VAL A 128 -4.14 -20.00 -5.84
N GLU A 129 -4.38 -20.59 -4.66
CA GLU A 129 -3.41 -21.53 -4.05
C GLU A 129 -3.08 -22.70 -5.00
N LEU A 130 -4.01 -23.07 -5.88
CA LEU A 130 -3.80 -24.09 -6.92
C LEU A 130 -2.93 -23.62 -8.10
N LYS A 131 -2.71 -22.31 -8.27
CA LYS A 131 -2.05 -21.71 -9.45
C LYS A 131 -0.75 -20.97 -9.13
N PHE A 132 -0.55 -20.51 -7.89
CA PHE A 132 0.60 -19.72 -7.49
C PHE A 132 1.00 -19.98 -6.04
N ASP A 133 2.25 -20.39 -5.84
CA ASP A 133 2.85 -20.56 -4.52
C ASP A 133 3.99 -19.53 -4.36
N PRO A 134 3.77 -18.45 -3.58
CA PRO A 134 4.78 -17.43 -3.35
C PRO A 134 6.09 -17.98 -2.74
N GLU A 135 6.05 -19.16 -2.11
CA GLU A 135 7.22 -19.77 -1.47
C GLU A 135 8.15 -20.47 -2.47
N LYS A 136 7.62 -20.83 -3.64
CA LYS A 136 8.36 -21.45 -4.74
C LYS A 136 8.98 -20.44 -5.70
N LEU A 137 8.82 -19.15 -5.46
CA LEU A 137 9.38 -18.09 -6.29
C LEU A 137 10.90 -17.99 -6.13
N GLU A 138 11.57 -17.62 -7.23
CA GLU A 138 12.98 -17.24 -7.19
C GLU A 138 13.16 -16.01 -6.27
N LYS A 139 14.00 -16.16 -5.26
CA LYS A 139 14.15 -15.18 -4.18
C LYS A 139 15.17 -14.11 -4.53
N THR A 140 14.88 -13.30 -5.55
CA THR A 140 15.60 -12.03 -5.68
C THR A 140 15.24 -11.14 -4.48
N PRO A 141 16.15 -10.26 -4.02
CA PRO A 141 15.88 -9.35 -2.91
C PRO A 141 14.57 -8.55 -3.05
N ARG A 142 14.23 -8.14 -4.27
CA ARG A 142 13.01 -7.37 -4.58
C ARG A 142 11.76 -8.23 -4.40
N ILE A 143 11.77 -9.45 -4.95
CA ILE A 143 10.64 -10.37 -4.84
C ILE A 143 10.44 -10.81 -3.40
N GLU A 144 11.52 -11.12 -2.69
CA GLU A 144 11.47 -11.50 -1.28
C GLU A 144 10.81 -10.41 -0.41
N LEU A 145 11.18 -9.13 -0.63
CA LEU A 145 10.58 -8.00 0.07
C LEU A 145 9.11 -7.80 -0.31
N ASN A 146 8.76 -7.92 -1.59
CA ASN A 146 7.37 -7.78 -2.05
C ASN A 146 6.47 -8.90 -1.51
N CYS A 147 6.92 -10.15 -1.55
CA CYS A 147 6.20 -11.29 -0.99
C CYS A 147 5.97 -11.12 0.52
N SER A 148 7.03 -10.84 1.27
CA SER A 148 6.92 -10.64 2.73
C SER A 148 6.01 -9.47 3.09
N PHE A 149 6.08 -8.36 2.34
CA PHE A 149 5.17 -7.24 2.50
C PHE A 149 3.70 -7.63 2.31
N TYR A 150 3.36 -8.33 1.21
CA TYR A 150 1.96 -8.66 0.93
C TYR A 150 1.41 -9.76 1.86
N LYS A 151 2.26 -10.71 2.30
CA LYS A 151 1.91 -11.64 3.38
C LYS A 151 1.58 -10.88 4.67
N LEU A 152 2.44 -9.94 5.08
CA LEU A 152 2.20 -9.07 6.23
C LEU A 152 0.91 -8.25 6.07
N PHE A 153 0.68 -7.66 4.91
CA PHE A 153 -0.51 -6.86 4.64
C PHE A 153 -1.79 -7.69 4.75
N ILE A 154 -1.87 -8.87 4.11
CA ILE A 154 -3.02 -9.77 4.21
C ILE A 154 -3.22 -10.23 5.65
N SER A 155 -2.16 -10.68 6.32
CA SER A 155 -2.22 -11.14 7.69
C SER A 155 -2.75 -10.06 8.65
N PHE A 156 -2.22 -8.82 8.53
CA PHE A 156 -2.71 -7.66 9.26
C PHE A 156 -4.18 -7.34 8.96
N LEU A 157 -4.54 -7.27 7.67
CA LEU A 157 -5.87 -6.87 7.22
C LEU A 157 -6.93 -7.83 7.74
N PHE A 158 -6.66 -9.14 7.73
CA PHE A 158 -7.60 -10.16 8.18
C PHE A 158 -7.46 -10.53 9.67
N ASP A 159 -6.60 -9.84 10.42
CA ASP A 159 -6.30 -10.14 11.83
C ASP A 159 -5.88 -11.61 12.05
N ARG A 160 -5.05 -12.17 11.15
CA ARG A 160 -4.61 -13.58 11.21
C ARG A 160 -3.58 -13.80 12.33
N ASP A 161 -3.57 -15.01 12.90
CA ASP A 161 -2.66 -15.39 14.00
C ASP A 161 -1.18 -15.35 13.61
N ASP A 162 -0.87 -15.46 12.32
CA ASP A 162 0.48 -15.40 11.77
C ASP A 162 1.03 -13.95 11.62
N THR A 163 0.29 -12.92 12.06
CA THR A 163 0.67 -11.49 11.92
C THR A 163 2.02 -11.20 12.54
N GLN A 164 2.32 -11.78 13.71
CA GLN A 164 3.59 -11.55 14.40
C GLN A 164 4.77 -12.13 13.60
N GLU A 165 4.61 -13.32 13.04
CA GLU A 165 5.66 -13.99 12.27
C GLU A 165 5.90 -13.26 10.94
N CYS A 166 4.83 -12.95 10.21
CA CYS A 166 4.91 -12.14 9.00
C CYS A 166 5.60 -10.79 9.26
N GLY A 167 5.31 -10.17 10.41
CA GLY A 167 5.93 -8.93 10.84
C GLY A 167 7.43 -9.09 11.03
N LYS A 168 7.89 -10.13 11.74
CA LYS A 168 9.33 -10.38 11.96
C LYS A 168 10.05 -10.57 10.63
N THR A 169 9.53 -11.47 9.77
CA THR A 169 10.11 -11.76 8.46
C THR A 169 10.23 -10.49 7.60
N TYR A 170 9.18 -9.68 7.50
CA TYR A 170 9.22 -8.43 6.73
C TYR A 170 10.31 -7.48 7.23
N TYR A 171 10.34 -7.20 8.54
CA TYR A 171 11.30 -6.24 9.08
C TYR A 171 12.75 -6.74 9.00
N GLU A 172 13.00 -8.04 9.16
CA GLU A 172 14.34 -8.62 8.98
C GLU A 172 14.84 -8.45 7.54
N ILE A 173 14.00 -8.74 6.55
CA ILE A 173 14.34 -8.54 5.13
C ILE A 173 14.55 -7.06 4.84
N ASP A 174 13.63 -6.20 5.25
CA ASP A 174 13.67 -4.77 5.01
C ASP A 174 14.89 -4.09 5.66
N GLU A 175 15.25 -4.48 6.88
CA GLU A 175 16.50 -4.05 7.55
C GLU A 175 17.75 -4.53 6.79
N ARG A 176 17.80 -5.80 6.38
CA ARG A 176 18.92 -6.36 5.60
C ARG A 176 19.11 -5.62 4.27
N LEU A 177 18.03 -5.34 3.55
CA LEU A 177 18.09 -4.67 2.24
C LEU A 177 18.40 -3.17 2.33
N ARG A 178 18.01 -2.52 3.44
CA ARG A 178 18.48 -1.16 3.73
C ARG A 178 19.97 -1.12 3.99
N CYS A 179 20.50 -2.06 4.76
CA CYS A 179 21.93 -2.15 5.06
C CYS A 179 22.78 -2.42 3.81
N SER A 180 22.29 -3.22 2.86
CA SER A 180 22.98 -3.50 1.59
C SER A 180 22.79 -2.41 0.52
N LYS A 181 22.06 -1.33 0.80
CA LYS A 181 21.67 -0.27 -0.16
C LYS A 181 20.92 -0.79 -1.40
N GLN A 182 20.29 -1.95 -1.32
CA GLN A 182 19.49 -2.56 -2.40
C GLN A 182 18.01 -2.16 -2.32
N SER A 183 17.64 -1.29 -1.37
CA SER A 183 16.26 -0.83 -1.18
C SER A 183 15.76 0.01 -2.35
N VAL A 184 14.60 -0.38 -2.91
CA VAL A 184 13.94 0.32 -4.01
C VAL A 184 13.06 1.44 -3.42
N VAL A 185 13.62 2.64 -3.35
CA VAL A 185 13.08 3.78 -2.58
C VAL A 185 11.66 4.18 -2.97
N GLY A 186 11.22 3.98 -4.22
CA GLY A 186 9.93 4.51 -4.69
C GLY A 186 8.70 3.73 -4.22
N GLU A 187 8.72 2.39 -4.31
CA GLU A 187 7.56 1.52 -4.04
C GLU A 187 7.24 1.42 -2.55
N LEU A 188 8.27 1.50 -1.71
CA LEU A 188 8.19 1.37 -0.25
C LEU A 188 7.47 2.55 0.42
N VAL A 189 7.51 3.73 -0.20
CA VAL A 189 6.95 4.95 0.42
C VAL A 189 5.42 4.93 0.43
N ILE A 190 4.82 4.56 -0.70
CA ILE A 190 3.36 4.51 -0.83
C ILE A 190 2.76 3.41 0.07
N ARG A 191 3.54 2.35 0.30
CA ARG A 191 3.16 1.14 1.05
C ARG A 191 3.57 1.15 2.52
N ALA A 192 4.04 2.28 3.04
CA ALA A 192 4.62 2.33 4.39
C ALA A 192 3.60 2.23 5.53
N LEU A 193 2.30 2.39 5.25
CA LEU A 193 1.26 2.41 6.27
C LEU A 193 1.06 1.03 6.95
N PRO A 194 0.78 -0.07 6.23
CA PRO A 194 0.51 -1.37 6.89
C PRO A 194 1.63 -1.85 7.82
N PRO A 195 2.93 -1.81 7.47
CA PRO A 195 3.98 -2.22 8.39
C PRO A 195 4.01 -1.42 9.70
N GLY A 196 3.72 -0.11 9.63
CA GLY A 196 3.63 0.75 10.80
C GLY A 196 2.44 0.42 11.70
N LEU A 197 1.26 0.17 11.11
CA LEU A 197 0.06 -0.25 11.84
C LEU A 197 0.26 -1.61 12.50
N THR A 198 0.86 -2.58 11.79
CA THR A 198 1.19 -3.88 12.37
C THR A 198 2.15 -3.75 13.53
N ALA A 199 3.17 -2.88 13.42
CA ALA A 199 4.12 -2.67 14.51
C ALA A 199 3.43 -2.13 15.77
N PHE A 200 2.54 -1.14 15.66
CA PHE A 200 1.79 -0.66 16.83
C PHE A 200 0.87 -1.74 17.42
N ARG A 201 0.16 -2.51 16.58
CA ARG A 201 -0.65 -3.66 17.04
C ARG A 201 0.19 -4.68 17.82
N LEU A 202 1.33 -5.10 17.26
CA LEU A 202 2.22 -6.07 17.88
C LEU A 202 2.81 -5.52 19.18
N TYR A 203 3.09 -4.23 19.28
CA TYR A 203 3.48 -3.62 20.54
C TYR A 203 2.36 -3.70 21.59
N ARG A 204 1.09 -3.46 21.22
CA ARG A 204 -0.04 -3.62 22.17
C ARG A 204 -0.14 -5.03 22.74
N GLN A 205 0.06 -6.04 21.89
CA GLN A 205 -0.03 -7.46 22.24
C GLN A 205 1.18 -7.97 23.03
N THR A 206 2.39 -7.65 22.57
CA THR A 206 3.63 -8.25 23.11
C THR A 206 4.33 -7.38 24.15
N LYS A 207 4.05 -6.06 24.16
CA LYS A 207 4.79 -5.03 24.91
C LYS A 207 6.29 -4.95 24.60
N ASP A 208 6.76 -5.63 23.55
CA ASP A 208 8.16 -5.53 23.11
C ASP A 208 8.42 -4.19 22.42
N ARG A 209 9.36 -3.42 22.98
CA ARG A 209 9.73 -2.08 22.53
C ARG A 209 10.30 -2.05 21.11
N ILE A 210 10.76 -3.17 20.55
CA ILE A 210 11.20 -3.19 19.15
C ILE A 210 10.06 -2.79 18.20
N TRP A 211 8.84 -3.22 18.50
CA TRP A 211 7.66 -2.91 17.70
C TRP A 211 7.25 -1.45 17.83
N LEU A 212 7.32 -0.89 19.04
CA LEU A 212 7.08 0.54 19.24
C LEU A 212 8.07 1.38 18.41
N LYS A 213 9.36 1.05 18.44
CA LYS A 213 10.40 1.74 17.65
C LYS A 213 10.13 1.64 16.15
N ARG A 214 9.72 0.47 15.66
CA ARG A 214 9.37 0.25 14.24
C ARG A 214 8.17 1.10 13.82
N GLY A 215 7.10 1.11 14.62
CA GLY A 215 5.92 1.95 14.38
C GLY A 215 6.26 3.45 14.37
N GLN A 216 7.02 3.91 15.37
CA GLN A 216 7.50 5.29 15.45
C GLN A 216 8.36 5.66 14.24
N LYS A 217 9.21 4.75 13.76
CA LYS A 217 10.02 5.00 12.57
C LYS A 217 9.17 5.18 11.31
N CYS A 218 8.14 4.34 11.13
CA CYS A 218 7.18 4.52 10.04
C CYS A 218 6.46 5.86 10.13
N LYS A 219 6.02 6.26 11.33
CA LYS A 219 5.37 7.56 11.57
C LYS A 219 6.29 8.74 11.24
N GLU A 220 7.54 8.71 11.68
CA GLU A 220 8.54 9.74 11.35
C GLU A 220 8.76 9.87 9.85
N ASN A 221 8.88 8.75 9.14
CA ASN A 221 9.02 8.75 7.69
C ASN A 221 7.78 9.39 7.02
N MET A 222 6.58 9.00 7.46
CA MET A 222 5.31 9.56 6.97
C MET A 222 5.21 11.07 7.20
N LYS A 223 5.69 11.55 8.36
CA LYS A 223 5.78 12.98 8.68
C LYS A 223 6.67 13.71 7.70
N VAL A 224 7.88 13.20 7.45
CA VAL A 224 8.81 13.79 6.48
C VAL A 224 8.20 13.86 5.08
N TRP A 225 7.49 12.81 4.65
CA TRP A 225 6.85 12.78 3.33
C TRP A 225 5.64 13.71 3.22
N SER A 226 4.86 13.86 4.29
CA SER A 226 3.75 14.82 4.34
C SER A 226 4.26 16.27 4.31
N GLU A 227 5.28 16.60 5.11
CA GLU A 227 5.82 17.96 5.24
C GLU A 227 6.66 18.42 4.04
N ARG A 228 7.47 17.51 3.47
CA ARG A 228 8.44 17.85 2.40
C ARG A 228 8.02 17.37 1.01
N GLY A 229 6.96 16.58 0.95
CA GLY A 229 6.42 15.99 -0.28
C GLY A 229 4.99 16.43 -0.52
N CYS A 230 4.08 15.46 -0.55
CA CYS A 230 2.67 15.67 -0.87
C CYS A 230 1.78 15.41 0.35
N LYS A 231 1.33 16.49 1.01
CA LYS A 231 0.39 16.41 2.14
C LYS A 231 -0.84 15.54 1.81
N TRP A 232 -1.38 15.68 0.60
CA TRP A 232 -2.53 14.91 0.10
C TRP A 232 -2.32 13.39 0.16
N ASN A 233 -1.10 12.89 -0.07
CA ASN A 233 -0.83 11.45 -0.09
C ASN A 233 -0.58 10.84 1.29
N PHE A 234 -0.09 11.65 2.24
CA PHE A 234 0.56 11.16 3.45
C PHE A 234 -0.08 11.64 4.77
N GLU A 235 -0.87 12.73 4.77
CA GLU A 235 -1.44 13.28 6.01
C GLU A 235 -2.35 12.26 6.72
N GLN A 236 -3.29 11.65 6.00
CA GLN A 236 -4.21 10.66 6.57
C GLN A 236 -3.47 9.44 7.15
N LYS A 237 -2.38 9.02 6.50
CA LYS A 237 -1.54 7.91 6.95
C LYS A 237 -0.77 8.28 8.22
N LEU A 238 -0.25 9.51 8.28
CA LEU A 238 0.44 10.04 9.46
C LEU A 238 -0.51 10.15 10.65
N LEU A 239 -1.72 10.68 10.44
CA LEU A 239 -2.75 10.81 11.46
C LEU A 239 -3.19 9.44 11.99
N LEU A 240 -3.34 8.44 11.12
CA LEU A 240 -3.70 7.10 11.54
C LEU A 240 -2.59 6.42 12.35
N LEU A 241 -1.32 6.58 11.95
CA LEU A 241 -0.17 6.09 12.73
C LEU A 241 -0.07 6.80 14.09
N ALA A 242 -0.37 8.10 14.16
CA ALA A 242 -0.43 8.84 15.41
C ALA A 242 -1.57 8.34 16.32
N ALA A 243 -2.73 7.99 15.75
CA ALA A 243 -3.84 7.40 16.49
C ALA A 243 -3.45 6.08 17.14
N GLU A 244 -2.87 5.15 16.37
CA GLU A 244 -2.40 3.86 16.89
C GLU A 244 -1.29 4.03 17.94
N GLU A 245 -0.35 4.97 17.76
CA GLU A 245 0.68 5.22 18.77
C GLU A 245 0.10 5.77 20.08
N ASN A 246 -0.75 6.80 20.01
CA ASN A 246 -1.40 7.36 21.20
C ASN A 246 -2.20 6.27 21.91
N TYR A 247 -2.89 5.42 21.15
CA TYR A 247 -3.62 4.30 21.72
C TYR A 247 -2.69 3.30 22.42
N CYS A 248 -1.58 2.92 21.78
CA CYS A 248 -0.56 2.06 22.38
C CYS A 248 0.00 2.60 23.70
N LEU A 249 0.17 3.91 23.79
CA LEU A 249 0.75 4.61 24.94
C LEU A 249 -0.28 4.97 26.01
N GLY A 250 -1.57 4.72 25.77
CA GLY A 250 -2.66 4.95 26.73
C GLY A 250 -3.26 6.35 26.71
N ASP A 251 -2.87 7.22 25.77
CA ASP A 251 -3.51 8.52 25.58
C ASP A 251 -4.76 8.38 24.70
N LEU A 252 -5.86 7.94 25.33
CA LEU A 252 -7.11 7.64 24.64
C LEU A 252 -7.75 8.91 24.03
N ALA A 253 -7.56 10.08 24.65
CA ALA A 253 -8.12 11.33 24.16
C ALA A 253 -7.43 11.76 22.85
N ALA A 254 -6.09 11.74 22.83
CA ALA A 254 -5.32 12.05 21.63
C ALA A 254 -5.52 10.99 20.54
N ALA A 255 -5.69 9.71 20.90
CA ALA A 255 -6.03 8.65 19.96
C ALA A 255 -7.37 8.89 19.27
N LYS A 256 -8.42 9.21 20.05
CA LYS A 256 -9.76 9.50 19.54
C LYS A 256 -9.76 10.66 18.53
N GLU A 257 -9.09 11.77 18.88
CA GLU A 257 -8.97 12.93 17.99
C GLU A 257 -8.21 12.57 16.70
N SER A 258 -7.12 11.80 16.83
CA SER A 258 -6.31 11.38 15.70
C SER A 258 -7.07 10.47 14.73
N TYR A 259 -7.88 9.52 15.22
CA TYR A 259 -8.75 8.69 14.37
C TYR A 259 -9.77 9.55 13.60
N LYS A 260 -10.46 10.47 14.29
CA LYS A 260 -11.41 11.38 13.65
C LYS A 260 -10.75 12.18 12.53
N ASN A 261 -9.57 12.73 12.79
CA ASN A 261 -8.81 13.50 11.80
C ASN A 261 -8.31 12.62 10.65
N ALA A 262 -7.88 11.38 10.93
CA ALA A 262 -7.44 10.44 9.90
C ALA A 262 -8.58 10.06 8.94
N ILE A 263 -9.76 9.75 9.47
CA ILE A 263 -10.97 9.43 8.67
C ILE A 263 -11.35 10.64 7.79
N ALA A 264 -11.42 11.83 8.38
CA ALA A 264 -11.76 13.05 7.65
C ALA A 264 -10.74 13.36 6.53
N ALA A 265 -9.44 13.23 6.83
CA ALA A 265 -8.38 13.44 5.86
C ALA A 265 -8.43 12.40 4.72
N ALA A 266 -8.61 11.12 5.03
CA ALA A 266 -8.70 10.05 4.02
C ALA A 266 -9.87 10.28 3.05
N LYS A 267 -11.04 10.66 3.59
CA LYS A 267 -12.22 11.01 2.81
C LYS A 267 -11.99 12.24 1.93
N ASN A 268 -11.45 13.32 2.50
CA ASN A 268 -11.17 14.56 1.77
C ASN A 268 -10.13 14.35 0.67
N HIS A 269 -9.11 13.53 0.93
CA HIS A 269 -8.04 13.22 -0.02
C HIS A 269 -8.40 12.10 -1.00
N LYS A 270 -9.59 11.50 -0.87
CA LYS A 270 -10.10 10.41 -1.74
C LYS A 270 -9.19 9.18 -1.75
N PHE A 271 -8.68 8.80 -0.58
CA PHE A 271 -7.98 7.53 -0.38
C PHE A 271 -8.92 6.54 0.30
N LEU A 272 -9.74 5.87 -0.51
CA LEU A 272 -10.78 4.97 -0.03
C LEU A 272 -10.21 3.84 0.84
N ASN A 273 -9.07 3.28 0.46
CA ASN A 273 -8.37 2.25 1.21
C ASN A 273 -7.94 2.73 2.62
N ASP A 274 -7.46 3.97 2.73
CA ASP A 274 -7.05 4.55 4.02
C ASP A 274 -8.27 4.86 4.89
N GLU A 275 -9.40 5.27 4.28
CA GLU A 275 -10.68 5.48 4.96
C GLU A 275 -11.18 4.16 5.58
N CYS A 276 -11.11 3.05 4.83
CA CYS A 276 -11.43 1.72 5.36
C CYS A 276 -10.58 1.37 6.59
N PHE A 277 -9.25 1.53 6.50
CA PHE A 277 -8.35 1.21 7.61
C PHE A 277 -8.62 2.10 8.82
N ALA A 278 -8.83 3.40 8.62
CA ALA A 278 -9.07 4.34 9.70
C ALA A 278 -10.41 4.07 10.41
N LEU A 279 -11.47 3.76 9.66
CA LEU A 279 -12.77 3.40 10.22
C LEU A 279 -12.72 2.09 11.01
N GLU A 280 -12.10 1.04 10.46
CA GLU A 280 -11.99 -0.25 11.15
C GLU A 280 -11.18 -0.15 12.44
N LEU A 281 -10.04 0.55 12.40
CA LEU A 281 -9.19 0.72 13.58
C LEU A 281 -9.86 1.61 14.64
N ALA A 282 -10.56 2.66 14.23
CA ALA A 282 -11.39 3.47 15.13
C ALA A 282 -12.50 2.62 15.77
N ALA A 283 -13.17 1.77 14.99
CA ALA A 283 -14.21 0.88 15.49
C ALA A 283 -13.66 -0.07 16.57
N LYS A 284 -12.50 -0.68 16.33
CA LYS A 284 -11.79 -1.52 17.31
C LYS A 284 -11.39 -0.74 18.56
N PHE A 285 -10.86 0.47 18.41
CA PHE A 285 -10.54 1.36 19.53
C PHE A 285 -11.77 1.66 20.40
N TYR A 286 -12.89 2.06 19.80
CA TYR A 286 -14.11 2.34 20.55
C TYR A 286 -14.68 1.10 21.23
N PHE A 287 -14.57 -0.07 20.60
CA PHE A 287 -14.97 -1.34 21.21
C PHE A 287 -14.16 -1.62 22.47
N GLU A 288 -12.84 -1.55 22.37
CA GLU A 288 -11.90 -1.86 23.45
C GLU A 288 -11.95 -0.82 24.59
N THR A 289 -12.41 0.40 24.31
CA THR A 289 -12.59 1.48 25.30
C THR A 289 -14.02 1.59 25.86
N GLY A 290 -14.95 0.75 25.38
CA GLY A 290 -16.31 0.60 25.91
C GLY A 290 -17.39 1.49 25.27
N ASP A 291 -17.05 2.30 24.26
CA ASP A 291 -18.01 3.12 23.49
C ASP A 291 -18.63 2.28 22.35
N LEU A 292 -19.47 1.30 22.74
CA LEU A 292 -20.08 0.36 21.82
C LEU A 292 -20.92 1.02 20.71
N PRO A 293 -21.72 2.08 20.95
CA PRO A 293 -22.47 2.75 19.88
C PRO A 293 -21.55 3.33 18.81
N SER A 294 -20.49 4.06 19.21
CA SER A 294 -19.52 4.61 18.27
C SER A 294 -18.79 3.48 17.54
N SER A 295 -18.44 2.40 18.24
CA SER A 295 -17.79 1.24 17.63
C SER A 295 -18.63 0.63 16.51
N LEU A 296 -19.92 0.34 16.79
CA LEU A 296 -20.83 -0.24 15.81
C LEU A 296 -21.03 0.67 14.59
N GLU A 297 -21.15 1.97 14.81
CA GLU A 297 -21.25 2.95 13.72
C GLU A 297 -20.02 2.91 12.79
N HIS A 298 -18.82 2.93 13.36
CA HIS A 298 -17.58 2.90 12.58
C HIS A 298 -17.39 1.55 11.86
N PHE A 299 -17.78 0.44 12.48
CA PHE A 299 -17.75 -0.88 11.82
C PHE A 299 -18.68 -0.95 10.61
N ARG A 300 -19.90 -0.39 10.71
CA ARG A 300 -20.84 -0.32 9.57
C ARG A 300 -20.28 0.55 8.44
N GLN A 301 -19.73 1.71 8.76
CA GLN A 301 -19.08 2.56 7.76
C GLN A 301 -17.87 1.84 7.11
N ALA A 302 -17.05 1.14 7.90
CA ALA A 302 -15.93 0.36 7.37
C ALA A 302 -16.42 -0.73 6.41
N TYR A 303 -17.49 -1.46 6.77
CA TYR A 303 -18.12 -2.46 5.92
C TYR A 303 -18.54 -1.87 4.56
N ASP A 304 -19.25 -0.75 4.56
CA ASP A 304 -19.69 -0.07 3.33
C ASP A 304 -18.49 0.35 2.47
N LYS A 305 -17.44 0.90 3.11
CA LYS A 305 -16.24 1.36 2.42
C LYS A 305 -15.39 0.23 1.86
N TYR A 306 -15.29 -0.92 2.55
CA TYR A 306 -14.63 -2.10 2.01
C TYR A 306 -15.39 -2.67 0.81
N ASN A 307 -16.73 -2.64 0.81
CA ASN A 307 -17.53 -3.00 -0.36
C ASN A 307 -17.31 -2.02 -1.52
N GLU A 308 -17.28 -0.71 -1.27
CA GLU A 308 -16.96 0.31 -2.27
C GLU A 308 -15.57 0.09 -2.88
N TRP A 309 -14.58 -0.25 -2.04
CA TRP A 309 -13.22 -0.56 -2.49
C TRP A 309 -13.12 -1.92 -3.19
N GLY A 310 -14.12 -2.80 -3.05
CA GLY A 310 -14.14 -4.12 -3.66
C GLY A 310 -13.32 -5.19 -2.91
N VAL A 311 -13.03 -4.98 -1.62
CA VAL A 311 -12.41 -6.00 -0.76
C VAL A 311 -13.50 -6.83 -0.07
N CYS A 312 -14.21 -7.62 -0.88
CA CYS A 312 -15.39 -8.37 -0.46
C CYS A 312 -15.11 -9.33 0.70
N ALA A 313 -13.95 -10.00 0.70
CA ALA A 313 -13.58 -10.94 1.75
C ALA A 313 -13.49 -10.25 3.13
N LYS A 314 -12.89 -9.05 3.18
CA LYS A 314 -12.77 -8.29 4.41
C LYS A 314 -14.13 -7.71 4.86
N ALA A 315 -14.95 -7.23 3.93
CA ALA A 315 -16.29 -6.77 4.24
C ALA A 315 -17.14 -7.90 4.88
N ASN A 316 -17.10 -9.10 4.31
CA ASN A 316 -17.79 -10.27 4.87
C ASN A 316 -17.28 -10.65 6.27
N GLN A 317 -15.95 -10.61 6.48
CA GLN A 317 -15.36 -10.82 7.80
C GLN A 317 -15.88 -9.81 8.83
N LEU A 318 -15.94 -8.51 8.47
CA LEU A 318 -16.45 -7.48 9.36
C LEU A 318 -17.94 -7.67 9.67
N LEU A 319 -18.76 -8.04 8.67
CA LEU A 319 -20.18 -8.31 8.88
C LEU A 319 -20.38 -9.44 9.89
N HIS A 320 -19.60 -10.51 9.79
CA HIS A 320 -19.62 -11.60 10.77
C HIS A 320 -19.25 -11.11 12.17
N GLN A 321 -18.15 -10.34 12.29
CA GLN A 321 -17.71 -9.78 13.57
C GLN A 321 -18.75 -8.84 14.19
N ILE A 322 -19.45 -8.03 13.37
CA ILE A 322 -20.53 -7.16 13.84
C ILE A 322 -21.66 -8.00 14.43
N ASN A 323 -22.09 -9.04 13.72
CA ASN A 323 -23.18 -9.91 14.16
C ASN A 323 -22.83 -10.67 15.44
N GLU A 324 -21.58 -11.13 15.59
CA GLU A 324 -21.14 -11.83 16.80
C GLU A 324 -20.99 -10.91 18.02
N LYS A 325 -20.43 -9.71 17.82
CA LYS A 325 -20.07 -8.80 18.93
C LYS A 325 -21.20 -7.88 19.38
N PHE A 326 -22.17 -7.61 18.51
CA PHE A 326 -23.26 -6.66 18.75
C PHE A 326 -24.65 -7.28 18.55
N ALA A 327 -24.75 -8.62 18.58
CA ALA A 327 -26.05 -9.28 18.66
C ALA A 327 -26.83 -8.77 19.88
N PRO A 328 -28.15 -8.53 19.73
CA PRO A 328 -29.01 -8.01 20.80
C PRO A 328 -29.20 -8.98 21.98
#